data_AF-A0A534HXK7-F1
#
_entry.id   AF-A0A534HXK7-F1
#
_cell.length_a   1.000
_cell.length_b   1.000
_cell.length_c   1.000
_cell.angle_alpha   90.00
_cell.angle_beta   90.00
_cell.angle_gamma   90.00
#
_symmetry.space_group_name_H-M   'P 1'
#
loop_
_entity.id
_entity.type
_entity.pdbx_description
1 polymer ?
#
loop_
_entity_poly.entity_id
_entity_poly.type
_entity_poly.pdbx_seq_one_letter_code
_entity_poly.pdbx_strand_id
1 'polypeptide(L)'
;AATVVVEETIQELEMGADGRATIIACFQRFCRLLGARGLSDQDASTAREIEGLAVRTFSLSREASASLTSLFEEARYSVHPLGEVDRDRAIEDLRRIQAALEA
;
A
#
# COMPACT_ATOMS: atom_id res chain seq x y z
N ALA A 1 -17.65 -6.43 -3.26
CA ALA A 1 -17.60 -4.98 -3.52
C ALA A 1 -16.20 -4.43 -3.33
N ALA A 2 -15.58 -4.56 -2.13
CA ALA A 2 -14.22 -4.05 -1.90
C ALA A 2 -13.13 -4.73 -2.76
N THR A 3 -13.24 -6.03 -3.03
CA THR A 3 -12.26 -6.83 -3.79
C THR A 3 -12.18 -6.43 -5.27
N VAL A 4 -13.34 -6.26 -5.92
CA VAL A 4 -13.43 -5.83 -7.33
C VAL A 4 -12.77 -4.45 -7.53
N VAL A 5 -13.02 -3.52 -6.60
CA VAL A 5 -12.41 -2.19 -6.63
C VAL A 5 -10.89 -2.24 -6.45
N VAL A 6 -10.33 -3.20 -5.69
CA VAL A 6 -8.87 -3.33 -5.58
C VAL A 6 -8.27 -3.85 -6.88
N GLU A 7 -8.83 -4.90 -7.47
CA GLU A 7 -8.29 -5.46 -8.72
C GLU A 7 -8.41 -4.48 -9.88
N GLU A 8 -9.52 -3.76 -10.01
CA GLU A 8 -9.69 -2.68 -10.99
C GLU A 8 -8.66 -1.57 -10.79
N THR A 9 -8.45 -1.12 -9.53
CA THR A 9 -7.42 -0.12 -9.22
C THR A 9 -6.03 -0.65 -9.56
N ILE A 10 -5.71 -1.90 -9.21
CA ILE A 10 -4.41 -2.48 -9.53
C ILE A 10 -4.21 -2.56 -11.04
N GLN A 11 -5.23 -2.92 -11.81
CA GLN A 11 -5.17 -2.92 -13.27
C GLN A 11 -5.02 -1.51 -13.87
N GLU A 12 -5.59 -0.48 -13.26
CA GLU A 12 -5.35 0.91 -13.65
C GLU A 12 -3.90 1.33 -13.37
N LEU A 13 -3.35 0.90 -12.23
CA LEU A 13 -1.97 1.15 -11.82
C LEU A 13 -0.95 0.40 -12.69
N GLU A 14 -1.21 -0.87 -12.98
CA GLU A 14 -1.10 -1.56 -14.27
C GLU A 14 -0.69 -0.74 -15.50
N MET A 15 -1.63 0.10 -15.95
CA MET A 15 -1.61 0.77 -17.25
C MET A 15 -1.03 2.20 -17.17
N GLY A 16 -0.97 2.79 -15.97
CA GLY A 16 -0.39 4.12 -15.72
C GLY A 16 1.14 4.06 -15.65
N ALA A 17 1.82 4.62 -16.65
CA ALA A 17 3.26 4.47 -16.90
C ALA A 17 4.23 5.12 -15.88
N ASP A 18 3.77 5.57 -14.71
CA ASP A 18 4.62 6.18 -13.68
C ASP A 18 4.69 5.28 -12.43
N GLY A 19 5.80 4.57 -12.27
CA GLY A 19 6.04 3.68 -11.13
C GLY A 19 5.93 4.40 -9.78
N ARG A 20 6.37 5.66 -9.71
CA ARG A 20 6.28 6.47 -8.48
C ARG A 20 4.83 6.79 -8.14
N ALA A 21 4.06 7.24 -9.12
CA ALA A 21 2.63 7.51 -8.94
C ALA A 21 1.89 6.24 -8.50
N THR A 22 2.24 5.10 -9.08
CA THR A 22 1.65 3.81 -8.73
C THR A 22 1.96 3.39 -7.31
N ILE A 23 3.21 3.53 -6.85
CA ILE A 23 3.59 3.22 -5.48
C ILE A 23 2.81 4.09 -4.48
N ILE A 24 2.68 5.40 -4.76
CA ILE A 24 1.89 6.32 -3.93
C ILE A 24 0.42 5.86 -3.86
N ALA A 25 -0.16 5.49 -4.99
CA ALA A 25 -1.54 5.02 -5.04
C ALA A 25 -1.74 3.69 -4.30
N CYS A 26 -0.78 2.76 -4.38
CA CYS A 26 -0.81 1.51 -3.60
C CYS A 26 -0.85 1.79 -2.10
N PHE A 27 -0.01 2.70 -1.60
CA PHE A 27 0.00 3.06 -0.18
C PHE A 27 -1.28 3.76 0.26
N GLN A 28 -1.83 4.66 -0.56
CA GLN A 28 -3.13 5.27 -0.28
C GLN A 28 -4.26 4.24 -0.24
N ARG A 29 -4.20 3.21 -1.10
CA ARG A 29 -5.16 2.11 -1.09
C ARG A 29 -5.04 1.26 0.17
N PHE A 30 -3.81 0.98 0.61
CA PHE A 30 -3.54 0.34 1.89
C PHE A 30 -4.20 1.12 3.04
N CYS A 31 -3.99 2.44 3.14
CA CYS A 31 -4.64 3.29 4.14
C CYS A 31 -6.18 3.20 4.09
N ARG A 32 -6.77 3.23 2.88
CA ARG A 32 -8.21 3.04 2.69
C ARG A 32 -8.70 1.66 3.15
N LEU A 33 -7.94 0.59 2.91
CA LEU A 33 -8.28 -0.76 3.39
C LEU A 33 -8.30 -0.80 4.91
N LEU A 34 -7.29 -0.22 5.57
CA LEU A 34 -7.24 -0.15 7.03
C LEU A 34 -8.38 0.69 7.61
N GLY A 35 -8.71 1.81 6.97
CA GLY A 35 -9.83 2.67 7.36
C GLY A 35 -11.17 1.94 7.28
N ALA A 36 -11.38 1.16 6.22
CA ALA A 36 -12.56 0.31 6.08
C ALA A 36 -12.65 -0.80 7.16
N ARG A 37 -11.55 -1.09 7.86
CA ARG A 37 -11.47 -2.03 9.00
C ARG A 37 -11.44 -1.34 10.36
N GLY A 38 -11.67 -0.03 10.39
CA GLY A 38 -11.81 0.74 11.62
C GLY A 38 -10.54 1.44 12.11
N LEU A 39 -9.44 1.41 11.34
CA LEU A 39 -8.26 2.21 11.69
C LEU A 39 -8.55 3.69 11.43
N SER A 40 -8.83 4.42 12.51
CA SER A 40 -9.15 5.85 12.51
C SER A 40 -7.90 6.72 12.72
N ASP A 41 -8.02 8.02 12.49
CA ASP A 41 -6.97 9.03 12.75
C ASP A 41 -5.66 8.84 11.97
N GLN A 42 -5.78 8.33 10.74
CA GLN A 42 -4.64 8.13 9.85
C GLN A 42 -4.02 9.45 9.37
N ASP A 43 -4.79 10.55 9.33
CA ASP A 43 -4.31 11.87 8.89
C ASP A 43 -3.30 12.49 9.88
N ALA A 44 -3.40 12.15 11.16
CA ALA A 44 -2.45 12.57 12.19
C ALA A 44 -1.22 11.65 12.31
N SER A 45 -1.21 10.53 11.58
CA SER A 45 -0.20 9.48 11.68
C SER A 45 0.82 9.56 10.53
N THR A 46 2.06 9.22 10.83
CA THR A 46 3.08 8.96 9.81
C THR A 46 2.87 7.60 9.13
N ALA A 47 3.48 7.40 7.96
CA ALA A 47 3.38 6.15 7.23
C ALA A 47 3.87 4.94 8.05
N ARG A 48 4.94 5.12 8.84
CA ARG A 48 5.50 4.10 9.74
C ARG A 48 4.61 3.81 10.94
N GLU A 49 3.91 4.81 11.47
CA GLU A 49 2.93 4.59 12.54
C GLU A 49 1.73 3.81 12.03
N ILE A 50 1.23 4.13 10.83
CA ILE A 50 0.16 3.37 10.15
C ILE A 50 0.62 1.92 9.93
N GLU A 51 1.82 1.70 9.40
CA GLU A 51 2.43 0.38 9.22
C GLU A 51 2.42 -0.42 10.53
N GLY A 52 2.97 0.16 11.61
CA GLY A 52 3.07 -0.50 12.90
C GLY A 52 1.71 -0.81 13.54
N LEU A 53 0.74 0.08 13.36
CA LEU A 53 -0.65 -0.13 13.77
C LEU A 53 -1.30 -1.25 12.98
N ALA A 54 -1.09 -1.27 11.66
CA ALA A 54 -1.68 -2.25 10.77
C ALA A 54 -1.21 -3.68 11.09
N VAL A 55 0.10 -3.87 11.27
CA VAL A 55 0.70 -5.14 11.67
C VAL A 55 0.18 -5.59 13.03
N ARG A 56 0.08 -4.67 14.01
CA ARG A 56 -0.35 -5.00 15.37
C ARG A 56 -1.84 -5.29 15.48
N THR A 57 -2.68 -4.57 14.76
CA THR A 57 -4.14 -4.58 14.92
C THR A 57 -4.79 -5.64 14.03
N PHE A 58 -4.27 -5.83 12.82
CA PHE A 58 -4.85 -6.73 11.82
C PHE A 58 -3.97 -7.93 11.50
N SER A 59 -2.91 -8.17 12.31
CA SER A 59 -1.98 -9.30 12.14
C SER A 59 -1.38 -9.41 10.73
N LEU A 60 -1.18 -8.26 10.07
CA LEU A 60 -0.62 -8.23 8.71
C LEU A 60 0.84 -8.67 8.69
N SER A 61 1.27 -9.17 7.54
CA SER A 61 2.69 -9.45 7.30
C SER A 61 3.53 -8.19 7.55
N ARG A 62 4.47 -8.29 8.49
CA ARG A 62 5.45 -7.24 8.77
C ARG A 62 6.30 -6.95 7.54
N GLU A 63 6.68 -7.99 6.80
CA GLU A 63 7.53 -7.86 5.61
C GLU A 63 6.82 -7.06 4.51
N ALA A 64 5.60 -7.47 4.14
CA ALA A 64 4.84 -6.79 3.08
C ALA A 64 4.48 -5.34 3.48
N SER A 65 4.11 -5.13 4.75
CA SER A 65 3.77 -3.80 5.26
C SER A 65 4.99 -2.87 5.26
N ALA A 66 6.15 -3.35 5.71
CA ALA A 66 7.39 -2.58 5.74
C ALA A 66 7.92 -2.28 4.33
N SER A 67 7.81 -3.25 3.41
CA SER A 67 8.22 -3.10 2.01
C SER A 67 7.39 -2.03 1.32
N LEU A 68 6.06 -2.13 1.37
CA LEU A 68 5.15 -1.13 0.78
C LEU A 68 5.36 0.27 1.38
N THR A 69 5.57 0.35 2.70
CA THR A 69 5.80 1.63 3.39
C THR A 69 7.14 2.26 2.99
N SER A 70 8.19 1.46 2.82
CA SER A 70 9.51 1.95 2.40
C SER A 70 9.48 2.44 0.95
N LEU A 71 8.82 1.72 0.06
CA LEU A 71 8.60 2.16 -1.33
C LEU A 71 7.82 3.47 -1.38
N PHE A 72 6.78 3.63 -0.55
CA PHE A 72 6.04 4.87 -0.44
C PHE A 72 6.91 6.06 0.01
N GLU A 73 7.75 5.87 1.03
CA GLU A 73 8.66 6.92 1.49
C GLU A 73 9.67 7.31 0.41
N GLU A 74 10.23 6.34 -0.30
CA GLU A 74 11.11 6.57 -1.45
C GLU A 74 10.38 7.36 -2.55
N ALA A 75 9.14 6.94 -2.86
CA ALA A 75 8.28 7.59 -3.83
C ALA A 75 7.90 9.03 -3.46
N ARG A 76 7.89 9.36 -2.16
CA ARG A 76 7.46 10.68 -1.67
C ARG A 76 8.62 11.64 -1.41
N TYR A 77 9.75 11.14 -0.93
CA TYR A 77 10.82 11.98 -0.39
C TYR A 77 12.15 11.89 -1.15
N SER A 78 12.31 10.90 -2.03
CA SER A 78 13.54 10.71 -2.79
C SER A 78 13.37 11.02 -4.28
N VAL A 79 14.48 11.35 -4.93
CA VAL A 79 14.57 11.53 -6.39
C VAL A 79 15.11 10.30 -7.12
N HIS A 80 15.40 9.21 -6.41
CA HIS A 80 15.90 7.99 -7.05
C HIS A 80 14.90 7.45 -8.09
N PRO A 81 15.37 6.92 -9.23
CA PRO A 81 14.48 6.29 -10.19
C PRO A 81 13.73 5.13 -9.55
N LEU A 82 12.39 5.13 -9.70
CA LEU A 82 11.52 4.02 -9.31
C LEU A 82 10.98 3.40 -10.58
N GLY A 83 11.35 2.14 -10.82
CA GLY A 83 11.07 1.42 -12.05
C GLY A 83 9.91 0.45 -11.94
N GLU A 84 9.73 -0.34 -12.99
CA GLU A 84 8.74 -1.41 -13.07
C GLU A 84 8.87 -2.41 -11.92
N VAL A 85 10.10 -2.78 -11.53
CA VAL A 85 10.34 -3.72 -10.43
C VAL A 85 9.82 -3.18 -9.08
N ASP A 86 10.03 -1.90 -8.80
CA ASP A 86 9.53 -1.26 -7.57
C ASP A 86 8.00 -1.17 -7.58
N ARG A 87 7.44 -0.88 -8.76
CA ARG A 87 6.01 -0.83 -8.99
C ARG A 87 5.35 -2.18 -8.72
N ASP A 88 5.89 -3.24 -9.33
CA ASP A 88 5.37 -4.60 -9.23
C ASP A 88 5.47 -5.12 -7.80
N ARG A 89 6.57 -4.79 -7.10
CA ARG A 89 6.71 -5.09 -5.67
C ARG A 89 5.59 -4.44 -4.85
N ALA A 90 5.34 -3.14 -5.04
CA ALA A 90 4.29 -2.44 -4.31
C ALA A 90 2.89 -3.02 -4.58
N ILE A 91 2.62 -3.44 -5.81
CA ILE A 91 1.37 -4.11 -6.18
C ILE A 91 1.27 -5.48 -5.49
N GLU A 92 2.34 -6.28 -5.53
CA GLU A 92 2.37 -7.59 -4.89
C GLU A 92 2.16 -7.50 -3.38
N ASP A 93 2.85 -6.58 -2.71
CA ASP A 93 2.70 -6.35 -1.28
C ASP A 93 1.27 -5.90 -0.92
N LEU A 94 0.67 -5.02 -1.73
CA LEU A 94 -0.72 -4.61 -1.55
C LEU A 94 -1.69 -5.80 -1.72
N ARG A 95 -1.48 -6.66 -2.72
CA ARG A 95 -2.29 -7.89 -2.92
C ARG A 95 -2.21 -8.82 -1.71
N ARG A 96 -0.99 -9.04 -1.19
CA ARG A 96 -0.78 -9.87 0.02
C ARG A 96 -1.47 -9.29 1.24
N ILE A 97 -1.36 -7.98 1.45
CA ILE A 97 -2.05 -7.28 2.56
C ILE A 97 -3.56 -7.39 2.41
N GLN A 98 -4.10 -7.19 1.21
CA GLN A 98 -5.53 -7.31 0.96
C GLN A 98 -6.02 -8.72 1.30
N ALA A 99 -5.34 -9.76 0.80
CA ALA A 99 -5.71 -11.15 1.06
C ALA A 99 -5.71 -11.46 2.57
N ALA A 100 -4.71 -10.94 3.30
CA ALA A 100 -4.63 -11.11 4.76
C ALA A 100 -5.78 -10.39 5.50
N LEU A 101 -6.24 -9.25 5.00
CA LEU A 101 -7.41 -8.59 5.55
C LEU A 101 -8.69 -9.39 5.23
N GLU A 102 -8.81 -9.99 4.05
CA GLU A 102 -10.04 -10.70 3.64
C GLU A 102 -10.22 -12.08 4.31
N ALA A 103 -9.19 -12.62 4.95
CA ALA A 103 -9.24 -13.87 5.73
C ALA A 103 -9.93 -13.71 7.08
#